data_AF-A0AAX4JED3-F1
#
_entry.id   AF-A0AAX4JED3-F1
#
_cell.length_a   1.000
_cell.length_b   1.000
_cell.length_c   1.000
_cell.angle_alpha   90.00
_cell.angle_beta   90.00
_cell.angle_gamma   90.00
#
_symmetry.space_group_name_H-M   'P 1'
#
loop_
_entity.id
_entity.type
_entity.pdbx_description
1 polymer ?
#
loop_
_entity_poly.entity_id
_entity_poly.type
_entity_poly.pdbx_seq_one_letter_code
_entity_poly.pdbx_strand_id
1 'polypeptide(L)'
;MEIYHIIKRIRQDLIAPVDVIGCYSVPKQVEDKKLYTLISLIISAQTKDEINYQTMINICTKLESEDTVNNKYKIDNNKYNKKDHTKYKINIIDNVLFLKINEESYKYTKRNGQIFGPDINLTTNRLTLRNLQTETNLKSLLIPVGFYNKKYDTIKNLVNHISLKGFPSSLAECLGIKGLGRKMSILYLNKYYKIVGISVDTHVHRLSNLYKIVETRTPEETRKKLEEIVDKKEWEMFNNVLVGYGQVMCKKRKPRCEECEIYKKNSMDCFKF
;
A
#
# COMPACT_ATOMS: atom_id res chain seq x y z
N MET A 1 12.75 17.79 17.27
CA MET A 1 12.73 17.90 15.79
C MET A 1 14.07 17.61 15.12
N GLU A 2 15.22 17.87 15.77
CA GLU A 2 16.55 17.56 15.22
C GLU A 2 16.71 16.12 14.67
N ILE A 3 16.27 15.12 15.43
CA ILE A 3 16.34 13.71 15.00
C ILE A 3 15.58 13.47 13.68
N TYR A 4 14.42 14.09 13.49
CA TYR A 4 13.67 13.97 12.25
C TYR A 4 14.48 14.49 11.05
N HIS A 5 15.18 15.63 11.20
CA HIS A 5 16.02 16.17 10.13
C HIS A 5 17.22 15.29 9.82
N ILE A 6 17.82 14.65 10.84
CA ILE A 6 18.88 13.65 10.64
C ILE A 6 18.34 12.46 9.84
N ILE A 7 17.17 11.92 10.22
CA ILE A 7 16.54 10.81 9.48
C ILE A 7 16.24 11.24 8.04
N LYS A 8 15.69 12.44 7.84
CA LYS A 8 15.38 12.99 6.52
C LYS A 8 16.62 13.07 5.64
N ARG A 9 17.76 13.50 6.18
CA ARG A 9 19.05 13.51 5.46
C ARG A 9 19.53 12.09 5.14
N ILE A 10 19.53 11.17 6.11
CA ILE A 10 19.91 9.76 5.85
C ILE A 10 19.05 9.15 4.73
N ARG A 11 17.75 9.50 4.67
CA ARG A 11 16.81 9.05 3.64
C ARG A 11 17.09 9.62 2.25
N GLN A 12 17.92 10.65 2.11
CA GLN A 12 18.35 11.14 0.78
C GLN A 12 19.26 10.11 0.09
N ASP A 13 20.15 9.47 0.86
CA ASP A 13 21.11 8.49 0.34
C ASP A 13 20.61 7.03 0.48
N LEU A 14 19.67 6.80 1.39
CA LEU A 14 19.12 5.49 1.67
C LEU A 14 17.81 5.27 0.93
N ILE A 15 17.78 4.30 0.03
CA ILE A 15 16.55 3.89 -0.66
C ILE A 15 15.78 2.87 0.17
N ALA A 16 14.46 3.05 0.26
CA ALA A 16 13.55 2.09 0.89
C ALA A 16 12.28 1.93 0.05
N PRO A 17 11.74 0.71 -0.07
CA PRO A 17 10.42 0.49 -0.65
C PRO A 17 9.36 0.96 0.35
N VAL A 18 8.88 2.20 0.19
CA VAL A 18 7.85 2.78 1.06
C VAL A 18 6.53 2.86 0.30
N ASP A 19 5.46 2.39 0.95
CA ASP A 19 4.11 2.57 0.46
C ASP A 19 3.65 4.01 0.69
N VAL A 20 3.63 4.81 -0.39
CA VAL A 20 3.11 6.18 -0.33
C VAL A 20 1.58 6.19 -0.27
N ILE A 21 0.95 5.22 -0.96
CA ILE A 21 -0.49 5.19 -1.21
C ILE A 21 -1.05 3.75 -1.16
N GLY A 22 -0.44 2.90 -0.34
CA GLY A 22 -0.75 1.46 -0.31
C GLY A 22 -0.03 0.66 -1.38
N CYS A 23 0.62 1.31 -2.34
CA CYS A 23 1.67 0.76 -3.19
C CYS A 23 2.72 1.86 -3.44
N TYR A 24 3.84 1.52 -4.07
CA TYR A 24 4.90 2.49 -4.39
C TYR A 24 4.38 3.65 -5.25
N SER A 25 3.59 3.36 -6.29
CA SER A 25 3.00 4.39 -7.16
C SER A 25 1.71 3.89 -7.84
N VAL A 26 0.86 4.83 -8.26
CA VAL A 26 -0.28 4.52 -9.16
C VAL A 26 0.28 4.32 -10.57
N PRO A 27 -0.09 3.25 -11.29
CA PRO A 27 0.32 3.07 -12.67
C PRO A 27 -0.22 4.22 -13.54
N LYS A 28 0.57 4.69 -14.51
CA LYS A 28 0.25 5.89 -15.31
C LYS A 28 -1.04 5.73 -16.13
N GLN A 29 -1.29 4.50 -16.57
CA GLN A 29 -2.38 4.09 -17.47
C GLN A 29 -3.71 3.84 -16.73
N VAL A 30 -3.74 3.91 -15.39
CA VAL A 30 -4.99 3.79 -14.65
C VAL A 30 -5.79 5.07 -14.83
N GLU A 31 -6.97 4.93 -15.43
CA GLU A 31 -7.92 6.00 -15.67
C GLU A 31 -8.39 6.65 -14.35
N ASP A 32 -8.93 5.83 -13.43
CA ASP A 32 -9.36 6.31 -12.11
C ASP A 32 -8.30 6.07 -11.04
N LYS A 33 -7.38 7.03 -10.92
CA LYS A 33 -6.28 6.99 -9.93
C LYS A 33 -6.80 7.02 -8.48
N LYS A 34 -7.92 7.70 -8.22
CA LYS A 34 -8.51 7.78 -6.87
C LYS A 34 -9.06 6.43 -6.44
N LEU A 35 -9.81 5.77 -7.32
CA LEU A 35 -10.35 4.42 -7.09
C LEU A 35 -9.23 3.40 -6.89
N TYR A 36 -8.22 3.42 -7.77
CA TYR A 36 -7.04 2.55 -7.65
C TYR A 36 -6.35 2.72 -6.29
N THR A 37 -6.12 3.97 -5.87
CA THR A 37 -5.44 4.26 -4.62
C THR A 37 -6.24 3.77 -3.41
N LEU A 38 -7.54 4.02 -3.37
CA LEU A 38 -8.38 3.59 -2.27
C LEU A 38 -8.42 2.06 -2.14
N ILE A 39 -8.52 1.35 -3.26
CA ILE A 39 -8.51 -0.12 -3.27
C ILE A 39 -7.15 -0.66 -2.88
N SER A 40 -6.06 -0.09 -3.41
CA SER A 40 -4.69 -0.48 -3.04
C SER A 40 -4.43 -0.27 -1.56
N LEU A 41 -4.87 0.86 -0.98
CA LEU A 41 -4.83 1.08 0.46
C LEU A 41 -5.58 -0.03 1.20
N ILE A 42 -6.85 -0.30 0.84
CA ILE A 42 -7.67 -1.34 1.50
C ILE A 42 -6.95 -2.70 1.49
N ILE A 43 -6.32 -3.04 0.36
CA ILE A 43 -5.64 -4.32 0.16
C ILE A 43 -4.30 -4.37 0.92
N SER A 44 -3.55 -3.28 1.01
CA SER A 44 -2.22 -3.26 1.64
C SER A 44 -2.28 -3.46 3.16
N ALA A 45 -3.41 -3.16 3.81
CA ALA A 45 -3.56 -3.33 5.25
C ALA A 45 -3.27 -4.78 5.69
N GLN A 46 -2.17 -4.99 6.44
CA GLN A 46 -1.71 -6.32 6.89
C GLN A 46 -1.48 -7.30 5.73
N THR A 47 -0.90 -6.83 4.63
CA THR A 47 -0.56 -7.66 3.47
C THR A 47 0.81 -7.28 2.96
N LYS A 48 1.60 -8.28 2.58
CA LYS A 48 2.92 -8.04 2.01
C LYS A 48 2.82 -7.33 0.68
N ASP A 49 3.78 -6.47 0.39
CA ASP A 49 3.81 -5.61 -0.78
C ASP A 49 3.71 -6.44 -2.07
N GLU A 50 4.41 -7.57 -2.17
CA GLU A 50 4.35 -8.43 -3.36
C GLU A 50 2.95 -9.03 -3.60
N ILE A 51 2.22 -9.37 -2.53
CA ILE A 51 0.87 -9.95 -2.62
C ILE A 51 -0.13 -8.86 -3.02
N ASN A 52 -0.02 -7.70 -2.40
CA ASN A 52 -0.85 -6.55 -2.72
C ASN A 52 -0.67 -6.13 -4.19
N TYR A 53 0.58 -6.00 -4.65
CA TYR A 53 0.90 -5.70 -6.03
C TYR A 53 0.26 -6.70 -7.00
N GLN A 54 0.49 -8.00 -6.78
CA GLN A 54 -0.08 -9.04 -7.63
C GLN A 54 -1.60 -9.04 -7.62
N THR A 55 -2.21 -8.71 -6.48
CA THR A 55 -3.67 -8.59 -6.36
C THR A 55 -4.18 -7.40 -7.15
N MET A 56 -3.53 -6.23 -7.06
CA MET A 56 -3.89 -5.06 -7.86
C MET A 56 -3.78 -5.34 -9.36
N ILE A 57 -2.74 -6.07 -9.81
CA ILE A 57 -2.64 -6.53 -11.20
C ILE A 57 -3.82 -7.41 -11.58
N ASN A 58 -4.13 -8.42 -10.77
CA ASN A 58 -5.25 -9.32 -11.03
C ASN A 58 -6.56 -8.56 -11.11
N ILE A 59 -6.81 -7.60 -10.23
CA ILE A 59 -8.01 -6.74 -10.27
C ILE A 59 -8.01 -5.92 -11.56
N CYS A 60 -6.92 -5.22 -11.88
CA CYS A 60 -6.87 -4.37 -13.07
C CYS A 60 -7.01 -5.15 -14.39
N THR A 61 -6.61 -6.42 -14.43
CA THR A 61 -6.57 -7.21 -15.68
C THR A 61 -7.69 -8.26 -15.81
N LYS A 62 -8.20 -8.78 -14.68
CA LYS A 62 -9.11 -9.94 -14.63
C LYS A 62 -10.51 -9.62 -14.10
N LEU A 63 -10.79 -8.37 -13.72
CA LEU A 63 -12.18 -7.96 -13.46
C LEU A 63 -13.03 -8.24 -14.71
N GLU A 64 -14.14 -8.93 -14.56
CA GLU A 64 -15.11 -9.16 -15.60
C GLU A 64 -15.74 -7.82 -16.01
N SER A 65 -15.82 -7.57 -17.31
CA SER A 65 -16.63 -6.48 -17.87
C SER A 65 -18.07 -6.94 -17.97
N GLU A 66 -19.04 -6.02 -17.94
CA GLU A 66 -20.45 -6.36 -18.22
C GLU A 66 -20.61 -7.13 -19.54
N ASP A 67 -19.81 -6.85 -20.56
CA ASP A 67 -19.82 -7.57 -21.85
C ASP A 67 -19.47 -9.05 -21.71
N THR A 68 -18.70 -9.44 -20.69
CA THR A 68 -18.39 -10.84 -20.39
C THR A 68 -19.45 -11.50 -19.52
N VAL A 69 -20.11 -10.76 -18.63
CA VAL A 69 -21.20 -11.27 -17.78
C VAL A 69 -22.45 -11.56 -18.62
N ASN A 70 -22.77 -10.68 -19.58
CA ASN A 70 -23.90 -10.88 -20.49
C ASN A 70 -23.66 -12.02 -21.50
N ASN A 71 -22.40 -12.29 -21.89
CA ASN A 71 -22.05 -13.41 -22.76
C ASN A 71 -21.85 -14.75 -22.02
N LYS A 72 -21.71 -14.75 -20.69
CA LYS A 72 -21.54 -15.97 -19.88
C LYS A 72 -22.77 -16.89 -19.90
N TYR A 73 -23.95 -16.35 -20.17
CA TYR A 73 -25.19 -17.12 -20.33
C TYR A 73 -25.35 -17.81 -21.71
N LYS A 74 -24.32 -17.77 -22.57
CA LYS A 74 -24.32 -18.41 -23.89
C LYS A 74 -23.09 -19.27 -24.20
N ILE A 75 -22.34 -19.74 -23.19
CA ILE A 75 -21.21 -20.66 -23.42
C ILE A 75 -21.58 -22.07 -22.98
N ASP A 76 -21.70 -22.92 -23.99
CA ASP A 76 -22.06 -24.34 -23.97
C ASP A 76 -21.05 -25.18 -23.17
N ASN A 77 -21.56 -26.14 -22.39
CA ASN A 77 -20.84 -26.94 -21.38
C ASN A 77 -19.96 -28.06 -21.98
N ASN A 78 -19.03 -27.76 -22.88
CA ASN A 78 -18.13 -28.79 -23.44
C ASN A 78 -16.67 -28.33 -23.51
N LYS A 79 -15.96 -28.43 -22.37
CA LYS A 79 -14.56 -28.90 -22.21
C LYS A 79 -14.02 -28.55 -20.81
N TYR A 80 -14.31 -29.42 -19.84
CA TYR A 80 -13.59 -29.46 -18.57
C TYR A 80 -12.69 -30.70 -18.59
N ASN A 81 -11.37 -30.55 -18.41
CA ASN A 81 -10.49 -31.69 -18.20
C ASN A 81 -9.80 -31.60 -16.83
N LYS A 82 -10.24 -32.50 -15.93
CA LYS A 82 -9.69 -32.75 -14.60
C LYS A 82 -8.33 -33.42 -14.75
N LYS A 83 -7.23 -32.67 -14.73
CA LYS A 83 -5.88 -33.19 -14.44
C LYS A 83 -4.96 -32.00 -14.14
N ASP A 84 -4.09 -32.16 -13.15
CA ASP A 84 -3.01 -31.25 -12.77
C ASP A 84 -3.33 -30.17 -11.73
N HIS A 85 -3.46 -30.64 -10.49
CA HIS A 85 -3.07 -29.91 -9.30
C HIS A 85 -1.53 -29.75 -9.23
N THR A 86 -1.05 -28.60 -8.73
CA THR A 86 0.33 -28.24 -8.26
C THR A 86 1.28 -27.60 -9.30
N LYS A 87 2.24 -26.68 -9.02
CA LYS A 87 3.02 -26.29 -7.82
C LYS A 87 3.78 -24.97 -8.12
N TYR A 88 3.86 -24.01 -7.18
CA TYR A 88 4.70 -22.80 -7.30
C TYR A 88 6.18 -23.11 -7.01
N LYS A 89 7.13 -22.59 -7.80
CA LYS A 89 8.58 -22.73 -7.56
C LYS A 89 9.28 -21.36 -7.64
N ILE A 90 9.95 -20.96 -6.57
CA ILE A 90 10.70 -19.69 -6.47
C ILE A 90 12.17 -20.02 -6.77
N ASN A 91 12.76 -19.38 -7.77
CA ASN A 91 14.21 -19.45 -8.04
C ASN A 91 14.83 -18.06 -7.94
N ILE A 92 15.97 -17.96 -7.25
CA ILE A 92 16.78 -16.75 -7.10
C ILE A 92 18.04 -16.95 -7.94
N ILE A 93 18.28 -16.07 -8.92
CA ILE A 93 19.52 -16.01 -9.69
C ILE A 93 19.92 -14.53 -9.78
N ASP A 94 21.17 -14.20 -9.49
CA ASP A 94 21.76 -12.85 -9.63
C ASP A 94 20.99 -11.69 -8.98
N ASN A 95 20.43 -11.91 -7.78
CA ASN A 95 19.63 -10.93 -7.04
C ASN A 95 18.38 -10.42 -7.79
N VAL A 96 17.89 -11.16 -8.78
CA VAL A 96 16.65 -10.89 -9.50
C VAL A 96 15.61 -11.95 -9.09
N LEU A 97 14.44 -11.49 -8.64
CA LEU A 97 13.32 -12.37 -8.28
C LEU A 97 12.49 -12.67 -9.54
N PHE A 98 12.51 -13.92 -9.99
CA PHE A 98 11.74 -14.34 -11.15
C PHE A 98 10.39 -14.95 -10.70
N LEU A 99 9.30 -14.19 -10.88
CA LEU A 99 7.93 -14.72 -10.79
C LEU A 99 7.50 -15.16 -12.20
N LYS A 100 7.45 -16.46 -12.44
CA LYS A 100 7.01 -17.03 -13.72
C LYS A 100 5.48 -17.11 -13.71
N ILE A 101 4.80 -16.20 -14.42
CA ILE A 101 3.36 -16.25 -14.66
C ILE A 101 3.19 -16.32 -16.18
N ASN A 102 2.75 -17.49 -16.68
CA ASN A 102 2.38 -17.78 -18.08
C ASN A 102 3.23 -17.07 -19.14
N GLU A 103 4.25 -17.79 -19.62
CA GLU A 103 5.11 -17.54 -20.81
C GLU A 103 5.83 -16.19 -20.97
N GLU A 104 5.52 -15.15 -20.18
CA GLU A 104 6.29 -13.91 -20.17
C GLU A 104 6.97 -13.69 -18.81
N SER A 105 8.27 -13.39 -18.86
CA SER A 105 9.09 -13.12 -17.67
C SER A 105 8.97 -11.64 -17.27
N TYR A 106 8.41 -11.37 -16.10
CA TYR A 106 8.31 -10.00 -15.57
C TYR A 106 9.65 -9.59 -14.93
N LYS A 107 10.33 -8.61 -15.54
CA LYS A 107 11.62 -8.09 -15.05
C LYS A 107 11.39 -6.95 -14.06
N TYR A 108 11.91 -7.11 -12.85
CA TYR A 108 12.16 -6.00 -11.95
C TYR A 108 13.46 -5.34 -12.37
N THR A 109 13.49 -4.02 -12.55
CA THR A 109 14.75 -3.31 -12.79
C THR A 109 15.25 -2.71 -11.49
N LYS A 110 16.50 -3.03 -11.15
CA LYS A 110 17.21 -2.42 -10.02
C LYS A 110 18.03 -1.27 -10.56
N ARG A 111 17.55 -0.02 -10.43
CA ARG A 111 18.33 1.18 -10.77
C ARG A 111 18.70 1.90 -9.49
N ASN A 112 19.99 2.17 -9.28
CA ASN A 112 20.52 2.84 -8.09
C ASN A 112 20.13 2.21 -6.74
N GLY A 113 19.79 0.92 -6.69
CA GLY A 113 19.30 0.27 -5.46
C GLY A 113 17.78 0.34 -5.23
N GLN A 114 17.03 0.97 -6.14
CA GLN A 114 15.56 0.98 -6.15
C GLN A 114 15.03 -0.19 -6.98
N ILE A 115 14.03 -0.91 -6.46
CA ILE A 115 13.28 -1.92 -7.21
C ILE A 115 12.13 -1.19 -7.91
N PHE A 116 12.23 -1.08 -9.23
CA PHE A 116 11.12 -0.65 -10.06
C PHE A 116 10.31 -1.91 -10.40
N GLY A 117 9.04 -1.92 -9.99
CA GLY A 117 8.07 -2.82 -10.58
C GLY A 117 8.00 -2.57 -12.09
N PRO A 118 7.67 -3.57 -12.92
CA PRO A 118 7.51 -3.33 -14.35
C PRO A 118 6.50 -2.19 -14.54
N ASP A 119 6.83 -1.20 -15.38
CA ASP A 119 5.85 -0.22 -15.86
C ASP A 119 4.71 -1.04 -16.45
N ILE A 120 3.59 -1.15 -15.72
CA ILE A 120 2.52 -2.02 -16.14
C ILE A 120 1.90 -1.31 -17.34
N ASN A 121 2.16 -1.84 -18.52
CA ASN A 121 1.43 -1.49 -19.72
C ASN A 121 0.02 -2.08 -19.57
N LEU A 122 -0.80 -1.50 -18.68
CA LEU A 122 -2.21 -1.86 -18.49
C LEU A 122 -2.99 -1.31 -19.69
N THR A 123 -2.77 -1.87 -20.87
CA THR A 123 -3.59 -1.62 -22.07
C THR A 123 -5.04 -2.10 -21.89
N THR A 124 -5.33 -2.82 -20.80
CA THR A 124 -6.64 -3.33 -20.40
C THR A 124 -6.96 -2.97 -18.95
N ASN A 125 -6.96 -1.69 -18.58
CA ASN A 125 -7.41 -1.31 -17.23
C ASN A 125 -8.91 -1.57 -17.07
N ARG A 126 -9.26 -2.69 -16.42
CA ARG A 126 -10.63 -3.08 -16.10
C ARG A 126 -11.09 -2.59 -14.72
N LEU A 127 -10.24 -1.84 -14.01
CA LEU A 127 -10.61 -1.26 -12.73
C LEU A 127 -11.47 -0.01 -12.95
N THR A 128 -12.79 -0.22 -12.98
CA THR A 128 -13.78 0.85 -13.05
C THR A 128 -14.81 0.67 -11.95
N LEU A 129 -15.49 1.76 -11.56
CA LEU A 129 -16.56 1.70 -10.57
C LEU A 129 -17.67 0.74 -11.03
N ARG A 130 -18.03 0.81 -12.33
CA ARG A 130 -19.03 -0.05 -12.96
C ARG A 130 -18.69 -1.53 -12.83
N ASN A 131 -17.47 -1.93 -13.22
CA ASN A 131 -17.06 -3.33 -13.13
C ASN A 131 -17.09 -3.81 -11.66
N LEU A 132 -16.68 -2.99 -10.69
CA LEU A 132 -16.74 -3.37 -9.27
C LEU A 132 -18.17 -3.48 -8.70
N GLN A 133 -19.15 -2.78 -9.31
CA GLN A 133 -20.55 -2.91 -8.92
C GLN A 133 -21.13 -4.25 -9.36
N THR A 134 -20.86 -4.66 -10.61
CA THR A 134 -21.43 -5.84 -11.27
C THR A 134 -20.62 -7.14 -11.06
N GLU A 135 -19.39 -7.04 -10.56
CA GLU A 135 -18.47 -8.17 -10.47
C GLU A 135 -18.90 -9.26 -9.46
N THR A 136 -18.79 -10.52 -9.88
CA THR A 136 -19.00 -11.72 -9.04
C THR A 136 -17.68 -12.34 -8.55
N ASN A 137 -16.58 -12.11 -9.26
CA ASN A 137 -15.28 -12.73 -9.09
C ASN A 137 -14.31 -11.95 -8.18
N LEU A 138 -14.63 -10.72 -7.78
CA LEU A 138 -13.75 -9.84 -6.98
C LEU A 138 -13.27 -10.55 -5.70
N LYS A 139 -14.18 -11.27 -5.04
CA LYS A 139 -13.85 -12.00 -3.80
C LYS A 139 -12.79 -13.07 -4.04
N SER A 140 -12.79 -13.74 -5.21
CA SER A 140 -11.78 -14.74 -5.56
C SER A 140 -10.42 -14.10 -5.82
N LEU A 141 -10.40 -12.94 -6.50
CA LEU A 141 -9.19 -12.19 -6.80
C LEU A 141 -8.49 -11.71 -5.52
N LEU A 142 -9.25 -11.51 -4.44
CA LEU A 142 -8.74 -11.11 -3.13
C LEU A 142 -8.25 -12.27 -2.26
N ILE A 143 -8.52 -13.54 -2.59
CA ILE A 143 -8.11 -14.71 -1.76
C ILE A 143 -6.63 -14.69 -1.33
N PRO A 144 -5.66 -14.30 -2.19
CA PRO A 144 -4.25 -14.25 -1.80
C PRO A 144 -3.96 -13.29 -0.64
N VAL A 145 -4.85 -12.34 -0.40
CA VAL A 145 -4.72 -11.27 0.59
C VAL A 145 -5.25 -11.74 1.95
N GLY A 146 -4.51 -11.45 3.02
CA GLY A 146 -4.99 -11.70 4.38
C GLY A 146 -6.26 -10.92 4.69
N PHE A 147 -7.19 -11.53 5.44
CA PHE A 147 -8.50 -10.95 5.80
C PHE A 147 -9.35 -10.52 4.58
N TYR A 148 -9.26 -11.26 3.47
CA TYR A 148 -9.93 -10.91 2.21
C TYR A 148 -11.44 -10.69 2.35
N ASN A 149 -12.15 -11.42 3.23
CA ASN A 149 -13.59 -11.20 3.46
C ASN A 149 -13.88 -9.76 3.93
N LYS A 150 -13.15 -9.28 4.94
CA LYS A 150 -13.33 -7.92 5.46
C LYS A 150 -12.93 -6.86 4.44
N LYS A 151 -11.90 -7.13 3.63
CA LYS A 151 -11.44 -6.24 2.56
C LYS A 151 -12.46 -6.17 1.43
N TYR A 152 -13.03 -7.30 1.04
CA TYR A 152 -14.13 -7.37 0.08
C TYR A 152 -15.32 -6.52 0.55
N ASP A 153 -15.77 -6.70 1.79
CA ASP A 153 -16.87 -5.90 2.35
C ASP A 153 -16.55 -4.40 2.35
N THR A 154 -15.31 -4.05 2.70
CA THR A 154 -14.84 -2.64 2.67
C THR A 154 -14.86 -2.07 1.26
N ILE A 155 -14.42 -2.83 0.25
CA ILE A 155 -14.47 -2.40 -1.15
C ILE A 155 -15.92 -2.22 -1.61
N LYS A 156 -16.85 -3.13 -1.26
CA LYS A 156 -18.27 -2.96 -1.60
C LYS A 156 -18.88 -1.73 -0.93
N ASN A 157 -18.57 -1.48 0.35
CA ASN A 157 -19.02 -0.26 1.03
C ASN A 157 -18.48 1.01 0.37
N LEU A 158 -17.20 1.00 -0.03
CA LEU A 158 -16.56 2.09 -0.75
C LEU A 158 -17.23 2.35 -2.10
N VAL A 159 -17.44 1.30 -2.89
CA VAL A 159 -18.09 1.38 -4.21
C VAL A 159 -19.49 1.94 -4.08
N ASN A 160 -20.28 1.46 -3.11
CA ASN A 160 -21.62 1.97 -2.85
C ASN A 160 -21.60 3.45 -2.46
N HIS A 161 -20.67 3.87 -1.60
CA HIS A 161 -20.52 5.28 -1.24
C HIS A 161 -20.20 6.14 -2.48
N ILE A 162 -19.22 5.73 -3.29
CA ILE A 162 -18.81 6.46 -4.49
C ILE A 162 -19.96 6.57 -5.50
N SER A 163 -20.76 5.51 -5.63
CA SER A 163 -21.89 5.47 -6.55
C SER A 163 -23.00 6.45 -6.17
N LEU A 164 -23.22 6.67 -4.87
CA LEU A 164 -24.30 7.52 -4.35
C LEU A 164 -23.88 8.96 -4.12
N LYS A 165 -22.64 9.18 -3.64
CA LYS A 165 -22.16 10.48 -3.14
C LYS A 165 -20.88 10.97 -3.84
N GLY A 166 -20.29 10.16 -4.71
CA GLY A 166 -18.97 10.41 -5.28
C GLY A 166 -17.83 10.06 -4.32
N PHE A 167 -16.61 10.39 -4.74
CA PHE A 167 -15.40 10.14 -3.97
C PHE A 167 -15.44 10.88 -2.63
N PRO A 168 -15.08 10.23 -1.51
CA PRO A 168 -15.00 10.92 -0.24
C PRO A 168 -13.98 12.07 -0.33
N SER A 169 -14.31 13.23 0.20
CA SER A 169 -13.50 14.45 0.11
C SER A 169 -13.09 15.01 1.48
N SER A 170 -13.60 14.40 2.55
CA SER A 170 -13.33 14.77 3.94
C SER A 170 -13.00 13.55 4.81
N LEU A 171 -12.28 13.77 5.91
CA LEU A 171 -11.95 12.69 6.86
C LEU A 171 -13.21 12.08 7.48
N ALA A 172 -14.24 12.90 7.71
CA ALA A 172 -15.53 12.44 8.25
C ALA A 172 -16.23 11.49 7.28
N GLU A 173 -16.26 11.82 5.98
CA GLU A 173 -16.82 10.92 4.96
C GLU A 173 -16.03 9.61 4.86
N CYS A 174 -14.69 9.69 4.82
CA CYS A 174 -13.87 8.49 4.77
C CYS A 174 -14.13 7.55 5.96
N LEU A 175 -14.19 8.10 7.18
CA LEU A 175 -14.45 7.32 8.39
C LEU A 175 -15.90 6.81 8.50
N GLY A 176 -16.84 7.46 7.80
CA GLY A 176 -18.21 6.97 7.64
C GLY A 176 -18.32 5.70 6.79
N ILE A 177 -17.30 5.42 5.96
CA ILE A 177 -17.25 4.20 5.14
C ILE A 177 -16.73 3.05 6.03
N LYS A 178 -17.61 2.12 6.38
CA LYS A 178 -17.27 0.96 7.23
C LYS A 178 -16.10 0.16 6.61
N GLY A 179 -14.98 0.16 7.33
CA GLY A 179 -13.74 -0.53 6.95
C GLY A 179 -12.61 0.39 6.51
N LEU A 180 -12.89 1.66 6.18
CA LEU A 180 -11.86 2.66 5.90
C LEU A 180 -11.29 3.23 7.21
N GLY A 181 -10.01 2.95 7.46
CA GLY A 181 -9.30 3.42 8.65
C GLY A 181 -8.78 4.85 8.52
N ARG A 182 -8.51 5.51 9.65
CA ARG A 182 -8.01 6.89 9.72
C ARG A 182 -6.70 7.10 8.94
N LYS A 183 -5.72 6.20 9.11
CA LYS A 183 -4.43 6.24 8.38
C LYS A 183 -4.65 6.33 6.87
N MET A 184 -5.44 5.40 6.35
CA MET A 184 -5.70 5.23 4.91
C MET A 184 -6.45 6.44 4.37
N SER A 185 -7.41 6.95 5.14
CA SER A 185 -8.15 8.17 4.84
C SER A 185 -7.23 9.39 4.74
N ILE A 186 -6.32 9.57 5.69
CA ILE A 186 -5.34 10.67 5.67
C ILE A 186 -4.39 10.55 4.47
N LEU A 187 -3.86 9.35 4.18
CA LEU A 187 -2.99 9.14 3.01
C LEU A 187 -3.72 9.49 1.70
N TYR A 188 -4.96 9.03 1.55
CA TYR A 188 -5.77 9.34 0.38
C TYR A 188 -6.09 10.84 0.25
N LEU A 189 -6.52 11.48 1.36
CA LEU A 189 -6.91 12.89 1.36
C LEU A 189 -5.71 13.81 1.12
N ASN A 190 -4.57 13.54 1.75
CA ASN A 190 -3.34 14.29 1.52
C ASN A 190 -2.87 14.18 0.06
N LYS A 191 -3.11 13.03 -0.60
CA LYS A 191 -2.68 12.80 -1.98
C LYS A 191 -3.54 13.53 -3.01
N TYR A 192 -4.86 13.54 -2.81
CA TYR A 192 -5.83 13.97 -3.85
C TYR A 192 -6.61 15.24 -3.54
N TYR A 193 -6.54 15.73 -2.31
CA TYR A 193 -7.25 16.92 -1.87
C TYR A 193 -6.27 17.88 -1.18
N LYS A 194 -6.47 18.12 0.11
CA LYS A 194 -5.63 18.99 0.94
C LYS A 194 -4.95 18.16 2.02
N ILE A 195 -3.83 18.66 2.52
CA ILE A 195 -3.17 18.08 3.69
C ILE A 195 -4.11 18.22 4.90
N VAL A 196 -4.63 17.09 5.37
CA VAL A 196 -5.57 17.01 6.50
C VAL A 196 -4.92 16.55 7.80
N GLY A 197 -3.72 15.97 7.74
CA GLY A 197 -3.03 15.47 8.92
C GLY A 197 -1.80 14.65 8.61
N ILE A 198 -1.12 14.19 9.67
CA ILE A 198 0.00 13.26 9.55
C ILE A 198 -0.53 11.82 9.57
N SER A 199 -0.17 11.04 8.55
CA SER A 199 -0.45 9.60 8.57
C SER A 199 0.49 8.92 9.57
N VAL A 200 -0.04 8.45 10.69
CA VAL A 200 0.73 7.69 11.68
C VAL A 200 0.44 6.21 11.53
N ASP A 201 1.50 5.42 11.36
CA ASP A 201 1.45 3.97 11.41
C ASP A 201 2.35 3.40 12.50
N THR A 202 2.55 2.09 12.50
CA THR A 202 3.38 1.41 13.51
C THR A 202 4.84 1.85 13.46
N HIS A 203 5.38 2.21 12.30
CA HIS A 203 6.74 2.71 12.18
C HIS A 203 6.84 4.14 12.70
N VAL A 204 5.93 5.03 12.27
CA VAL A 204 5.88 6.41 12.73
C VAL A 204 5.69 6.45 14.25
N HIS A 205 4.67 5.76 14.77
CA HIS A 205 4.40 5.68 16.20
C HIS A 205 5.61 5.16 16.98
N ARG A 206 6.17 4.02 16.58
CA ARG A 206 7.33 3.43 17.29
C ARG A 206 8.54 4.34 17.25
N LEU A 207 8.92 4.86 16.07
CA LEU A 207 10.13 5.68 15.95
C LEU A 207 9.99 7.03 16.62
N SER A 208 8.81 7.66 16.54
CA SER A 208 8.57 8.93 17.23
C SER A 208 8.66 8.79 18.75
N ASN A 209 8.18 7.67 19.33
CA ASN A 209 8.35 7.40 20.76
C ASN A 209 9.77 6.91 21.11
N LEU A 210 10.38 6.06 20.29
CA LEU A 210 11.73 5.53 20.50
C LEU A 210 12.77 6.65 20.57
N TYR A 211 12.66 7.63 19.67
CA TYR A 211 13.55 8.78 19.63
C TYR A 211 13.09 9.94 20.51
N LYS A 212 12.06 9.73 21.36
CA LYS A 212 11.49 10.74 22.25
C LYS A 212 11.12 12.05 21.51
N ILE A 213 10.69 11.92 20.25
CA ILE A 213 10.10 13.05 19.49
C ILE A 213 8.75 13.39 20.11
N VAL A 214 8.01 12.37 20.54
CA VAL A 214 6.80 12.47 21.34
C VAL A 214 6.79 11.36 22.39
N GLU A 215 5.96 11.51 23.42
CA GLU A 215 5.70 10.45 24.41
C GLU A 215 4.19 10.19 24.46
N THR A 216 3.77 9.05 23.93
CA THR A 216 2.36 8.72 23.66
C THR A 216 2.13 7.22 23.69
N ARG A 217 0.91 6.79 24.00
CA ARG A 217 0.55 5.36 24.08
C ARG A 217 -0.15 4.86 22.84
N THR A 218 -0.82 5.74 22.12
CA THR A 218 -1.62 5.36 20.94
C THR A 218 -1.15 6.09 19.68
N PRO A 219 -1.31 5.49 18.47
CA PRO A 219 -1.00 6.17 17.20
C PRO A 219 -1.78 7.48 17.01
N GLU A 220 -3.00 7.57 17.54
CA GLU A 220 -3.82 8.78 17.45
C GLU A 220 -3.28 9.91 18.34
N GLU A 221 -2.83 9.59 19.56
CA GLU A 221 -2.12 10.56 20.41
C GLU A 221 -0.83 11.03 19.73
N THR A 222 -0.05 10.11 19.15
CA THR A 222 1.16 10.46 18.39
C THR A 222 0.83 11.42 17.27
N ARG A 223 -0.24 11.15 16.50
CA ARG A 223 -0.66 12.04 15.40
C ARG A 223 -0.91 13.45 15.90
N LYS A 224 -1.76 13.61 16.92
CA LYS A 224 -2.11 14.93 17.47
C LYS A 224 -0.88 15.70 17.93
N LYS A 225 0.00 15.06 18.72
CA LYS A 225 1.23 15.70 19.19
C LYS A 225 2.20 16.03 18.05
N LEU A 226 2.31 15.16 17.04
CA LEU A 226 3.15 15.44 15.87
C LEU A 226 2.60 16.61 15.06
N GLU A 227 1.29 16.74 14.90
CA GLU A 227 0.67 17.86 14.19
C GLU A 227 0.86 19.20 14.90
N GLU A 228 1.08 19.20 16.22
CA GLU A 228 1.40 20.41 16.99
C GLU A 228 2.86 20.86 16.82
N ILE A 229 3.81 19.92 16.65
CA ILE A 229 5.25 20.22 16.64
C ILE A 229 5.88 20.22 15.24
N VAL A 230 5.29 19.53 14.27
CA VAL A 230 5.82 19.39 12.91
C VAL A 230 5.21 20.46 12.02
N ASP A 231 6.05 21.18 11.28
CA ASP A 231 5.60 22.16 10.27
C ASP A 231 4.68 21.47 9.24
N LYS A 232 3.54 22.11 8.91
CA LYS A 232 2.54 21.60 7.96
C LYS A 232 3.14 21.20 6.61
N LYS A 233 4.20 21.88 6.16
CA LYS A 233 4.89 21.55 4.90
C LYS A 233 5.55 20.17 4.91
N GLU A 234 5.85 19.63 6.09
CA GLU A 234 6.52 18.33 6.27
C GLU A 234 5.52 17.19 6.51
N TRP A 235 4.23 17.48 6.73
CA TRP A 235 3.24 16.46 7.15
C TRP A 235 3.09 15.30 6.16
N GLU A 236 3.11 15.59 4.86
CA GLU A 236 3.01 14.57 3.80
C GLU A 236 4.26 13.68 3.78
N MET A 237 5.45 14.28 3.90
CA MET A 237 6.73 13.56 3.84
C MET A 237 7.03 12.80 5.14
N PHE A 238 6.47 13.24 6.27
CA PHE A 238 6.81 12.72 7.60
C PHE A 238 6.65 11.21 7.70
N ASN A 239 5.52 10.69 7.21
CA ASN A 239 5.26 9.24 7.17
C ASN A 239 6.31 8.52 6.32
N ASN A 240 6.54 8.98 5.09
CA ASN A 240 7.46 8.33 4.14
C ASN A 240 8.90 8.26 4.65
N VAL A 241 9.35 9.32 5.32
CA VAL A 241 10.70 9.42 5.89
C VAL A 241 10.88 8.39 7.01
N LEU A 242 9.96 8.34 7.97
CA LEU A 242 10.07 7.44 9.12
C LEU A 242 9.79 5.98 8.76
N VAL A 243 8.82 5.69 7.89
CA VAL A 243 8.53 4.33 7.45
C VAL A 243 9.74 3.73 6.73
N GLY A 244 10.30 4.44 5.75
CA GLY A 244 11.48 3.95 5.02
C GLY A 244 12.69 3.75 5.92
N TYR A 245 12.90 4.67 6.87
CA TYR A 245 13.97 4.52 7.85
C TYR A 245 13.75 3.31 8.77
N GLY A 246 12.51 3.08 9.22
CA GLY A 246 12.14 1.94 10.06
C GLY A 246 12.14 0.59 9.33
N GLN A 247 12.01 0.59 7.99
CA GLN A 247 12.08 -0.62 7.18
C GLN A 247 13.53 -1.01 6.85
N VAL A 248 14.45 -0.05 6.73
CA VAL A 248 15.81 -0.32 6.23
C VAL A 248 16.89 -0.21 7.32
N MET A 249 16.81 0.80 8.20
CA MET A 249 17.79 1.03 9.27
C MET A 249 17.28 0.56 10.64
N CYS A 250 16.24 1.21 11.16
CA CYS A 250 15.73 0.92 12.50
C CYS A 250 14.62 -0.13 12.46
N LYS A 251 14.96 -1.35 12.03
CA LYS A 251 14.03 -2.48 11.97
C LYS A 251 13.60 -2.94 13.37
N LYS A 252 12.35 -3.41 13.52
CA LYS A 252 11.85 -3.97 14.80
C LYS A 252 12.69 -5.15 15.30
N ARG A 253 13.23 -5.96 14.39
CA ARG A 253 14.15 -7.06 14.69
C ARG A 253 15.48 -6.77 14.00
N LYS A 254 16.59 -6.91 14.75
CA LYS A 254 17.96 -6.66 14.27
C LYS A 254 18.11 -5.28 13.59
N PRO A 255 17.91 -4.17 14.33
CA PRO A 255 18.19 -2.83 13.79
C PRO A 255 19.68 -2.68 13.45
N ARG A 256 20.00 -1.89 12.43
CA ARG A 256 21.38 -1.60 12.01
C ARG A 256 21.99 -0.46 12.83
N CYS A 257 22.04 -0.63 14.15
CA CYS A 257 22.52 0.43 15.06
C CYS A 257 23.98 0.83 14.80
N GLU A 258 24.82 -0.10 14.36
CA GLU A 258 26.24 0.15 14.01
C GLU A 258 26.41 1.09 12.81
N GLU A 259 25.41 1.18 11.94
CA GLU A 259 25.38 2.06 10.77
C GLU A 259 24.53 3.32 11.01
N CYS A 260 23.87 3.40 12.17
CA CYS A 260 22.95 4.46 12.50
C CYS A 260 23.69 5.70 13.04
N GLU A 261 23.65 6.80 12.29
CA GLU A 261 24.26 8.07 12.74
C GLU A 261 23.65 8.59 14.05
N ILE A 262 22.34 8.39 14.25
CA ILE A 262 21.63 8.80 15.46
C ILE A 262 22.16 8.05 16.69
N TYR A 263 22.42 6.75 16.54
CA TYR A 263 22.98 5.93 17.60
C TYR A 263 24.42 6.36 17.92
N LYS A 264 25.24 6.61 16.89
CA LYS A 264 26.63 7.08 17.05
C LYS A 264 26.74 8.44 17.73
N LYS A 265 25.84 9.37 17.42
CA LYS A 265 25.89 10.75 17.96
C LYS A 265 25.38 10.86 19.38
N ASN A 266 24.32 10.13 19.73
CA ASN A 266 23.57 10.42 20.96
C ASN A 266 23.79 9.37 22.05
N SER A 267 24.60 8.33 21.84
CA SER A 267 24.78 7.19 22.78
C SER A 267 23.44 6.71 23.35
N MET A 268 22.40 6.78 22.52
CA MET A 268 21.02 6.75 23.00
C MET A 268 20.61 5.29 23.04
N ASP A 269 20.22 4.80 24.22
CA ASP A 269 19.69 3.45 24.43
C ASP A 269 18.36 3.27 23.69
N CYS A 270 18.46 3.08 22.37
CA CYS A 270 17.34 2.84 21.46
C CYS A 270 16.79 1.39 21.58
N PHE A 271 17.06 0.70 22.70
CA PHE A 271 16.75 -0.72 22.91
C PHE A 271 15.50 -0.96 23.76
N LYS A 272 14.86 0.08 24.29
CA LYS A 272 13.76 -0.05 25.28
C LYS A 272 12.32 0.13 24.74
N PHE A 273 12.03 -0.17 23.47
CA PHE A 273 10.66 -0.06 22.92
C PHE A 273 10.25 -1.21 21.98
#